data_AF-A0A3B0PBP1-F1
#
_entry.id   AF-A0A3B0PBP1-F1
#
_cell.length_a   1.000
_cell.length_b   1.000
_cell.length_c   1.000
_cell.angle_alpha   90.00
_cell.angle_beta   90.00
_cell.angle_gamma   90.00
#
_symmetry.space_group_name_H-M   'P 1'
#
loop_
_entity.id
_entity.type
_entity.pdbx_description
1 polymer ?
#
loop_
_entity_poly.entity_id
_entity_poly.type
_entity_poly.pdbx_seq_one_letter_code
_entity_poly.pdbx_strand_id
1 'polypeptide(L)'
;MISSEEKVDFDFVDFHAETTSEKYVFGLYLDGKVDAFCGTHTHVQTNDAKILPNGTAYITDVGMTGPQNSAIGANFEEVYKKMRFNGKEKFKVSDNDLQFNAVVITLNKNKKTNKKRHKIKLINISDIKK
;
A
#
# COMPACT_ATOMS: atom_id res chain seq x y z
N MET A 1 9.53 2.74 -19.89
CA MET A 1 9.97 1.39 -19.46
C MET A 1 10.81 1.60 -18.21
N ILE A 2 10.64 0.82 -17.13
CA ILE A 2 11.56 0.89 -15.98
C ILE A 2 12.91 0.39 -16.48
N SER A 3 13.67 1.35 -16.97
CA SER A 3 14.94 1.25 -17.67
C SER A 3 15.61 2.55 -17.31
N SER A 4 15.96 2.70 -16.04
CA SER A 4 16.95 3.69 -15.68
C SER A 4 18.24 3.29 -16.39
N GLU A 5 18.86 4.22 -17.10
CA GLU A 5 20.21 4.06 -17.63
C GLU A 5 21.22 3.76 -16.50
N GLU A 6 20.81 4.02 -15.25
CA GLU A 6 21.54 3.73 -14.03
C GLU A 6 21.29 2.30 -13.51
N LYS A 7 22.39 1.65 -13.13
CA LYS A 7 22.41 0.31 -12.57
C LYS A 7 22.11 0.37 -11.07
N VAL A 8 20.96 -0.17 -10.66
CA VAL A 8 20.57 -0.24 -9.25
C VAL A 8 20.61 -1.66 -8.68
N ASP A 9 20.78 -1.75 -7.36
CA ASP A 9 20.74 -3.02 -6.64
C ASP A 9 19.31 -3.52 -6.41
N PHE A 10 18.31 -2.65 -6.27
CA PHE A 10 16.92 -3.05 -6.16
C PHE A 10 15.98 -1.94 -6.63
N ASP A 11 14.85 -2.34 -7.21
CA ASP A 11 13.79 -1.43 -7.69
C ASP A 11 12.51 -1.59 -6.87
N PHE A 12 11.96 -0.46 -6.41
CA PHE A 12 10.72 -0.39 -5.63
C PHE A 12 9.73 0.58 -6.28
N VAL A 13 8.46 0.18 -6.35
CA VAL A 13 7.37 1.00 -6.89
C VAL A 13 6.33 1.24 -5.80
N ASP A 14 6.11 2.50 -5.44
CA ASP A 14 4.87 2.97 -4.79
C ASP A 14 3.90 3.39 -5.89
N PHE A 15 2.75 2.73 -5.97
CA PHE A 15 1.73 3.02 -6.97
C PHE A 15 0.45 3.57 -6.33
N HIS A 16 0.34 4.90 -6.36
CA HIS A 16 -0.80 5.63 -5.81
C HIS A 16 -1.98 5.63 -6.79
N ALA A 17 -2.96 4.77 -6.55
CA ALA A 17 -4.11 4.59 -7.45
C ALA A 17 -5.36 4.14 -6.67
N GLU A 18 -6.55 4.28 -7.26
CA GLU A 18 -7.80 3.92 -6.58
C GLU A 18 -8.20 2.47 -6.84
N THR A 19 -8.18 2.04 -8.10
CA THR A 19 -8.85 0.80 -8.49
C THR A 19 -7.95 -0.41 -8.28
N THR A 20 -8.46 -1.43 -7.58
CA THR A 20 -7.74 -2.69 -7.36
C THR A 20 -7.33 -3.39 -8.65
N SER A 21 -8.16 -3.32 -9.70
CA SER A 21 -7.86 -3.90 -11.01
C SER A 21 -6.65 -3.23 -11.68
N GLU A 22 -6.56 -1.90 -11.63
CA GLU A 22 -5.44 -1.14 -12.18
C GLU A 22 -4.13 -1.50 -11.46
N LYS A 23 -4.16 -1.50 -10.12
CA LYS A 23 -3.02 -1.90 -9.30
C LYS A 23 -2.57 -3.32 -9.59
N TYR A 24 -3.50 -4.27 -9.66
CA TYR A 24 -3.19 -5.68 -9.85
C TYR A 24 -2.65 -5.98 -11.25
N VAL A 25 -3.29 -5.44 -12.29
CA VAL A 25 -2.81 -5.58 -13.68
C VAL A 25 -1.44 -4.96 -13.85
N PHE A 26 -1.20 -3.79 -13.25
CA PHE A 26 0.12 -3.15 -13.33
C PHE A 26 1.20 -3.92 -12.55
N GLY A 27 0.85 -4.46 -11.37
CA GLY A 27 1.71 -5.36 -10.61
C GLY A 27 2.11 -6.60 -11.41
N LEU A 28 1.15 -7.25 -12.10
CA LEU A 28 1.42 -8.38 -12.98
C LEU A 28 2.27 -7.99 -14.20
N TYR A 29 2.04 -6.80 -14.77
CA TYR A 29 2.85 -6.29 -15.88
C TYR A 29 4.31 -6.04 -15.47
N LEU A 30 4.54 -5.63 -14.22
CA LEU A 30 5.87 -5.35 -13.67
C LEU A 30 6.54 -6.55 -13.00
N ASP A 31 5.84 -7.68 -12.88
CA ASP A 31 6.39 -8.87 -12.23
C ASP A 31 7.69 -9.34 -12.91
N GLY A 32 8.75 -9.50 -12.11
CA GLY A 32 10.11 -9.81 -12.55
C GLY A 32 10.91 -8.61 -13.06
N LYS A 33 10.26 -7.51 -13.45
CA LYS A 33 10.91 -6.26 -13.87
C LYS A 33 11.32 -5.38 -12.69
N VAL A 34 10.62 -5.49 -11.56
CA VAL A 34 10.94 -4.78 -10.31
C VAL A 34 11.08 -5.77 -9.14
N ASP A 35 11.66 -5.34 -8.03
CA ASP A 35 11.80 -6.18 -6.84
C ASP A 35 10.59 -6.07 -5.91
N ALA A 36 9.95 -4.90 -5.87
CA ALA A 36 8.75 -4.67 -5.06
C ALA A 36 7.78 -3.67 -5.70
N PHE A 37 6.48 -3.92 -5.49
CA PHE A 37 5.36 -3.11 -5.89
C PHE A 37 4.39 -3.00 -4.70
N CYS A 38 4.10 -1.78 -4.27
CA CYS A 38 3.18 -1.50 -3.17
C CYS A 38 2.17 -0.45 -3.64
N GLY A 39 0.88 -0.80 -3.63
CA GLY A 39 -0.15 0.21 -3.85
C GLY A 39 -0.39 1.07 -2.61
N THR A 40 -0.85 2.30 -2.83
CA THR A 40 -1.32 3.24 -1.81
C THR A 40 -2.59 3.95 -2.31
N HIS A 41 -3.17 4.85 -1.49
CA HIS A 41 -4.33 5.74 -1.74
C HIS A 41 -5.60 5.36 -0.98
N THR A 42 -5.98 4.08 -0.90
CA THR A 42 -7.33 3.72 -0.42
C THR A 42 -7.45 3.74 1.11
N HIS A 43 -6.33 3.93 1.81
CA HIS A 43 -6.19 4.01 3.28
C HIS A 43 -6.60 2.74 4.05
N VAL A 44 -6.98 1.66 3.36
CA VAL A 44 -7.34 0.38 3.98
C VAL A 44 -6.33 -0.68 3.53
N GLN A 45 -5.57 -1.22 4.48
CA GLN A 45 -4.57 -2.24 4.17
C GLN A 45 -5.22 -3.52 3.63
N THR A 46 -4.71 -4.03 2.52
CA THR A 46 -5.19 -5.30 1.92
C THR A 46 -4.43 -6.50 2.49
N ASN A 47 -5.13 -7.62 2.66
CA ASN A 47 -4.53 -8.89 3.11
C ASN A 47 -4.07 -9.77 1.93
N ASP A 48 -3.50 -9.17 0.89
CA ASP A 48 -3.11 -9.85 -0.35
C ASP A 48 -1.60 -9.80 -0.63
N ALA A 49 -0.81 -9.42 0.40
CA ALA A 49 0.63 -9.38 0.31
C ALA A 49 1.21 -10.75 -0.08
N LYS A 50 1.95 -10.78 -1.18
CA LYS A 50 2.52 -12.02 -1.73
C LYS A 50 3.76 -11.75 -2.58
N ILE A 51 4.48 -12.82 -2.90
CA ILE A 51 5.49 -12.80 -3.96
C ILE A 51 4.80 -13.28 -5.25
N LEU A 52 4.88 -12.48 -6.31
CA LEU A 52 4.35 -12.82 -7.63
C LEU A 52 5.22 -13.90 -8.31
N PRO A 53 4.71 -14.59 -9.35
CA PRO A 53 5.39 -15.74 -9.97
C PRO A 53 6.85 -15.50 -10.38
N ASN A 54 7.19 -14.30 -10.85
CA ASN A 54 8.54 -13.94 -11.28
C ASN A 54 9.36 -13.21 -10.20
N GLY A 55 8.87 -13.23 -8.96
CA GLY A 55 9.65 -12.88 -7.77
C GLY A 55 9.43 -11.47 -7.24
N THR A 56 8.56 -10.65 -7.83
CA THR A 56 8.24 -9.32 -7.30
C THR A 56 7.40 -9.41 -6.02
N ALA A 57 7.80 -8.70 -4.97
CA ALA A 57 6.96 -8.52 -3.78
C ALA A 57 5.79 -7.57 -4.11
N TYR A 58 4.56 -7.95 -3.75
CA TYR A 58 3.35 -7.23 -4.14
C TYR A 58 2.37 -7.08 -2.98
N ILE A 59 1.69 -5.93 -2.91
CA ILE A 59 0.48 -5.69 -2.11
C ILE A 59 -0.40 -4.66 -2.83
N THR A 60 -1.74 -4.84 -2.79
CA THR A 60 -2.68 -3.90 -3.45
C THR A 60 -2.81 -2.57 -2.70
N ASP A 61 -2.85 -2.54 -1.37
CA ASP A 61 -2.75 -1.29 -0.62
C ASP A 61 -2.05 -1.50 0.72
N VAL A 62 -1.04 -0.68 1.01
CA VAL A 62 -0.32 -0.71 2.29
C VAL A 62 -1.20 -0.23 3.44
N GLY A 63 -2.24 0.54 3.15
CA GLY A 63 -3.12 1.17 4.12
C GLY A 63 -2.60 2.52 4.63
N MET A 64 -3.27 3.06 5.65
CA MET A 64 -2.96 4.37 6.22
C MET A 64 -2.26 4.25 7.58
N THR A 65 -1.38 5.20 7.88
CA THR A 65 -1.00 5.54 9.27
C THR A 65 -1.70 6.83 9.64
N GLY A 66 -2.60 6.78 10.64
CA GLY A 66 -3.48 7.90 10.95
C GLY A 66 -4.65 7.49 11.85
N PRO A 67 -5.71 8.33 11.96
CA PRO A 67 -6.84 8.07 12.85
C PRO A 67 -7.57 6.79 12.48
N GLN A 68 -7.76 5.88 13.46
CA GLN A 68 -8.62 4.72 13.32
C GLN A 68 -10.09 5.07 13.61
N ASN A 69 -11.01 4.16 13.28
CA ASN A 69 -12.46 4.37 13.46
C ASN A 69 -12.96 5.70 12.86
N SER A 70 -12.36 6.10 11.74
CA SER A 70 -12.58 7.38 11.05
C SER A 70 -13.06 7.12 9.63
N ALA A 71 -13.59 8.15 8.98
CA ALA A 71 -13.95 8.10 7.57
C ALA A 71 -12.70 8.37 6.72
N ILE A 72 -11.86 7.34 6.55
CA ILE A 72 -10.65 7.39 5.71
C ILE A 72 -9.66 8.49 6.20
N GLY A 73 -9.61 8.73 7.52
CA GLY A 73 -8.78 9.76 8.17
C GLY A 73 -9.53 11.03 8.57
N ALA A 74 -10.74 11.25 8.03
CA ALA A 74 -11.61 12.37 8.40
C ALA A 74 -12.63 11.97 9.49
N ASN A 75 -13.22 12.96 10.18
CA ASN A 75 -14.31 12.68 11.11
C ASN A 75 -15.51 12.05 10.39
N PHE A 76 -16.11 11.07 11.07
CA PHE A 76 -17.28 10.35 10.56
C PHE A 76 -18.44 11.30 10.20
N GLU A 77 -18.77 12.24 11.08
CA GLU A 77 -19.96 13.09 10.94
C GLU A 77 -19.99 13.93 9.65
N GLU A 78 -18.88 14.58 9.30
CA GLU A 78 -18.85 15.44 8.12
C GLU A 78 -18.92 14.62 6.82
N VAL A 79 -18.25 13.47 6.78
CA VAL A 79 -18.31 12.56 5.63
C VAL A 79 -19.70 11.92 5.51
N TYR A 80 -20.28 11.49 6.63
CA TYR A 80 -21.63 10.94 6.68
C TYR A 80 -22.67 11.93 6.16
N LYS A 81 -22.62 13.19 6.61
CA LYS A 81 -23.55 14.23 6.15
C LYS A 81 -23.41 14.53 4.66
N LYS A 82 -22.18 14.55 4.14
CA LYS A 82 -21.95 14.68 2.69
C LYS A 82 -22.56 13.51 1.92
N MET A 83 -22.31 12.27 2.34
CA MET A 83 -22.78 11.07 1.63
C MET A 83 -24.30 10.88 1.72
N ARG A 84 -24.90 11.13 2.90
CA ARG A 84 -26.31 10.86 3.16
C ARG A 84 -27.22 12.02 2.76
N PHE A 85 -26.80 13.26 2.98
CA PHE A 85 -27.63 14.46 2.83
C PHE A 85 -27.11 15.46 1.81
N ASN A 86 -26.04 15.15 1.08
CA ASN A 86 -25.34 16.09 0.20
C ASN A 86 -24.90 17.37 0.95
N GLY A 87 -24.51 17.20 2.22
CA GLY A 87 -23.96 18.26 3.07
C GLY A 87 -22.69 18.89 2.51
N LYS A 88 -22.42 20.14 2.90
CA LYS A 88 -21.29 20.97 2.41
C LYS A 88 -20.26 21.27 3.52
N GLU A 89 -20.33 20.54 4.63
CA GLU A 89 -19.38 20.67 5.72
C GLU A 89 -17.95 20.37 5.24
N LYS A 90 -16.99 21.15 5.74
CA LYS A 90 -15.58 20.89 5.50
C LYS A 90 -15.14 19.67 6.30
N PHE A 91 -14.44 18.75 5.66
CA PHE A 91 -13.86 17.59 6.34
C PHE A 91 -12.74 18.04 7.27
N LYS A 92 -12.77 17.53 8.51
CA LYS A 92 -11.70 17.71 9.48
C LYS A 92 -11.00 16.38 9.73
N VAL A 93 -9.69 16.43 9.98
CA VAL A 93 -8.92 15.27 10.40
C VAL A 93 -9.48 14.77 11.73
N SER A 94 -9.61 13.46 11.87
CA SER A 94 -10.14 12.88 13.10
C SER A 94 -9.15 12.92 14.26
N ASP A 95 -9.67 13.17 15.45
CA ASP A 95 -8.93 13.16 16.72
C ASP A 95 -9.02 11.83 17.46
N ASN A 96 -9.51 10.78 16.79
CA ASN A 96 -9.54 9.43 17.33
C ASN A 96 -8.12 8.90 17.61
N ASP A 97 -8.07 7.79 18.34
CA ASP A 97 -6.89 6.93 18.44
C ASP A 97 -6.33 6.60 17.05
N LEU A 98 -5.08 6.16 17.00
CA LEU A 98 -4.33 5.98 15.75
C LEU A 98 -4.22 4.49 15.39
N GLN A 99 -4.03 4.25 14.09
CA GLN A 99 -3.55 2.99 13.53
C GLN A 99 -2.21 3.23 12.81
N PHE A 100 -1.39 2.19 12.76
CA PHE A 100 -0.14 2.16 12.02
C PHE A 100 -0.16 0.94 11.08
N ASN A 101 -0.12 1.21 9.78
CA ASN A 101 -0.03 0.19 8.75
C ASN A 101 1.27 0.33 7.98
N ALA A 102 1.97 -0.79 7.78
CA ALA A 102 3.19 -0.85 7.00
C ALA A 102 3.40 -2.24 6.40
N VAL A 103 4.39 -2.36 5.52
CA VAL A 103 4.89 -3.65 5.03
C VAL A 103 6.39 -3.76 5.28
N VAL A 104 6.84 -4.94 5.71
CA VAL A 104 8.26 -5.27 5.81
C VAL A 104 8.62 -6.14 4.63
N ILE A 105 9.48 -5.62 3.77
CA ILE A 105 9.97 -6.31 2.58
C ILE A 105 11.44 -6.65 2.79
N THR A 106 11.77 -7.94 2.68
CA THR A 106 13.15 -8.41 2.66
C THR A 106 13.54 -8.72 1.22
N LEU A 107 14.51 -7.96 0.69
CA LEU A 107 15.03 -8.17 -0.66
C LEU A 107 16.33 -8.97 -0.62
N ASN A 108 16.48 -9.92 -1.54
CA ASN A 108 17.65 -10.80 -1.60
C ASN A 108 17.92 -11.25 -3.04
N LYS A 109 19.15 -11.01 -3.51
CA LYS A 109 19.68 -11.50 -4.78
C LYS A 109 20.60 -12.70 -4.51
N ASN A 110 20.17 -13.91 -4.86
CA ASN A 110 21.08 -15.05 -4.85
C ASN A 110 21.96 -15.03 -6.11
N LYS A 111 23.21 -14.55 -5.97
CA LYS A 111 24.20 -14.46 -7.07
C LYS A 111 24.49 -15.81 -7.75
N LYS A 112 24.24 -16.96 -7.09
CA LYS A 112 24.54 -18.29 -7.65
C LYS A 112 23.41 -18.88 -8.49
N THR A 113 22.15 -18.49 -8.26
CA THR A 113 20.99 -19.09 -8.94
C THR A 113 20.14 -18.08 -9.71
N ASN A 114 20.49 -16.78 -9.67
CA ASN A 114 19.67 -15.67 -10.19
C ASN A 114 18.21 -15.67 -9.71
N LYS A 115 17.88 -16.41 -8.63
CA LYS A 115 16.53 -16.47 -8.07
C LYS A 115 16.35 -15.39 -7.01
N LYS A 116 15.34 -14.54 -7.20
CA LYS A 116 14.86 -13.60 -6.18
C LYS A 116 14.20 -14.39 -5.05
N ARG A 117 14.65 -14.19 -3.81
CA ARG A 117 14.03 -14.78 -2.61
C ARG A 117 13.48 -13.68 -1.72
N HIS A 118 12.58 -12.89 -2.28
CA HIS A 118 11.94 -11.82 -1.54
C HIS A 118 10.94 -12.37 -0.53
N LYS A 119 10.70 -11.61 0.53
CA LYS A 119 9.65 -11.87 1.51
C LYS A 119 8.91 -10.56 1.77
N ILE A 120 7.61 -10.66 1.98
CA ILE A 120 6.77 -9.54 2.39
C ILE A 120 5.97 -9.96 3.62
N LYS A 121 5.87 -9.07 4.61
CA LYS A 121 5.05 -9.24 5.81
C LYS A 121 4.25 -7.98 6.07
N LEU A 122 3.00 -8.14 6.45
CA LEU A 122 2.14 -7.03 6.87
C LEU A 122 2.47 -6.61 8.30
N ILE A 123 2.39 -5.31 8.56
CA ILE A 123 2.28 -4.72 9.90
C ILE A 123 0.94 -3.98 9.92
N ASN A 124 0.12 -4.32 10.91
CA ASN A 124 -1.15 -3.67 11.20
C ASN A 124 -1.25 -3.54 12.73
N ILE A 125 -1.18 -2.31 13.22
CA ILE A 125 -1.26 -2.00 14.65
C ILE A 125 -2.42 -1.03 14.83
N SER A 126 -3.39 -1.41 15.66
CA SER A 126 -4.54 -0.59 16.04
C SER A 126 -4.39 -0.04 17.46
N ASP A 127 -5.32 0.82 17.86
CA ASP A 127 -5.50 1.26 19.25
C ASP A 127 -4.31 2.00 19.86
N ILE A 128 -3.55 2.70 19.01
CA ILE A 128 -2.45 3.55 19.45
C ILE A 128 -3.05 4.83 20.03
N LYS A 129 -2.87 5.05 21.33
CA LYS A 129 -3.35 6.27 22.00
C LYS A 129 -2.65 7.50 21.44
N LYS A 130 -3.45 8.52 21.10
CA LYS A 130 -2.98 9.82 20.62
C LYS A 130 -2.44 10.68 21.77
#